data_AF-A0A932XWX5-F1
#
_entry.id   AF-A0A932XWX5-F1
#
_cell.length_a   1.000
_cell.length_b   1.000
_cell.length_c   1.000
_cell.angle_alpha   90.00
_cell.angle_beta   90.00
_cell.angle_gamma   90.00
#
_symmetry.space_group_name_H-M   'P 1'
#
loop_
_entity.id
_entity.type
_entity.pdbx_description
1 polymer ?
#
loop_
_entity_poly.entity_id
_entity_poly.type
_entity_poly.pdbx_seq_one_letter_code
_entity_poly.pdbx_strand_id
1 'polypeptide(L)'
;MKRRDRGFTLLELLVVIAIIGILAAVVIANLNSARAKANDARVRTDIDAIAKAIQVYSTVEELATVDAAIGTSGDPTTSFAKLQTALVPTYLAKIPTHPVADADPKYTYAAGDTNTDGVLDYVVFGALSTGSDDGKCFIMKNGSSFVGDCVAETTIK
;
A
#
# COMPACT_ATOMS: atom_id res chain seq x y z
N MET A 1 -43.39 53.53 -7.35
CA MET A 1 -43.39 52.38 -8.28
C MET A 1 -43.16 51.11 -7.45
N LYS A 2 -44.20 50.31 -7.18
CA LYS A 2 -44.16 49.20 -6.20
C LYS A 2 -43.53 47.98 -6.88
N ARG A 3 -42.32 47.58 -6.46
CA ARG A 3 -41.66 46.36 -6.96
C ARG A 3 -42.48 45.16 -6.51
N ARG A 4 -42.84 44.28 -7.45
CA ARG A 4 -43.46 42.98 -7.13
C ARG A 4 -42.31 42.04 -6.77
N ASP A 5 -42.15 41.75 -5.50
CA ASP A 5 -41.26 40.69 -5.04
C ASP A 5 -41.87 39.35 -5.50
N ARG A 6 -41.19 38.67 -6.42
CA ARG A 6 -41.56 37.32 -6.83
C ARG A 6 -41.07 36.36 -5.76
N GLY A 7 -41.99 35.76 -5.01
CA GLY A 7 -41.66 34.68 -4.08
C GLY A 7 -41.22 33.43 -4.83
N PHE A 8 -40.29 32.68 -4.24
CA PHE A 8 -39.89 31.35 -4.69
C PHE A 8 -41.11 30.42 -4.60
N THR A 9 -41.43 29.69 -5.67
CA THR A 9 -42.49 28.68 -5.59
C THR A 9 -41.94 27.43 -4.90
N LEU A 10 -42.80 26.74 -4.13
CA LEU A 10 -42.43 25.46 -3.49
C LEU A 10 -42.00 24.41 -4.53
N LEU A 11 -42.59 24.49 -5.73
CA LEU A 11 -42.28 23.59 -6.84
C LEU A 11 -40.88 23.85 -7.41
N GLU A 12 -40.46 25.11 -7.55
CA GLU A 12 -39.09 25.45 -7.98
C GLU A 12 -38.05 24.90 -7.00
N LEU A 13 -38.30 25.01 -5.70
CA LEU A 13 -37.39 24.45 -4.70
C LEU A 13 -37.37 22.91 -4.75
N LEU A 14 -38.53 22.27 -4.94
CA LEU A 14 -38.66 20.82 -4.99
C LEU A 14 -37.92 20.20 -6.18
N VAL A 15 -38.02 20.80 -7.37
CA VAL A 15 -37.32 20.31 -8.56
C VAL A 15 -35.80 20.45 -8.41
N VAL A 16 -35.34 21.55 -7.79
CA VAL A 16 -33.90 21.79 -7.59
C VAL A 16 -33.28 20.72 -6.67
N ILE A 17 -33.91 20.43 -5.53
CA ILE A 17 -33.38 19.39 -4.62
C ILE A 17 -33.43 18.00 -5.26
N ALA A 18 -34.43 17.73 -6.12
CA ALA A 18 -34.51 16.47 -6.87
C ALA A 18 -33.34 16.31 -7.84
N ILE A 19 -33.00 17.36 -8.61
CA ILE A 19 -31.87 17.34 -9.54
C ILE A 19 -30.53 17.24 -8.79
N ILE A 20 -30.35 18.00 -7.71
CA ILE A 20 -29.13 17.93 -6.88
C ILE A 20 -28.96 16.52 -6.31
N GLY A 21 -30.05 15.86 -5.88
CA GLY A 21 -30.02 14.48 -5.38
C GLY A 21 -29.51 13.48 -6.42
N ILE A 22 -29.99 13.58 -7.67
CA ILE A 22 -29.56 12.71 -8.77
C ILE A 22 -28.08 12.92 -9.09
N LEU A 23 -27.64 14.19 -9.21
CA LEU A 23 -26.24 14.51 -9.50
C LEU A 23 -25.31 14.07 -8.38
N ALA A 24 -25.71 14.27 -7.12
CA ALA A 24 -24.93 13.85 -5.96
C ALA A 24 -24.72 12.32 -5.91
N ALA A 25 -25.75 11.53 -6.24
CA ALA A 25 -25.65 10.07 -6.25
C ALA A 25 -24.57 9.56 -7.23
N VAL A 26 -24.52 10.11 -8.46
CA VAL A 26 -23.52 9.73 -9.47
C VAL A 26 -22.10 10.12 -9.02
N VAL A 27 -21.94 11.32 -8.44
CA VAL A 27 -20.64 11.81 -7.97
C VAL A 27 -20.09 10.92 -6.85
N ILE A 28 -20.94 10.51 -5.89
CA ILE A 28 -20.53 9.65 -4.77
C ILE A 28 -20.06 8.27 -5.27
N ALA A 29 -20.77 7.67 -6.22
CA ALA A 29 -20.37 6.39 -6.80
C ALA A 29 -18.98 6.45 -7.47
N ASN A 30 -18.72 7.53 -8.21
CA ASN A 30 -17.43 7.74 -8.87
C ASN A 30 -16.30 8.03 -7.86
N LEU A 31 -16.59 8.76 -6.79
CA LEU A 31 -15.61 9.11 -5.76
C LEU A 31 -15.05 7.87 -5.04
N ASN A 32 -15.88 6.85 -4.81
CA ASN A 32 -15.43 5.60 -4.17
C ASN A 32 -14.37 4.88 -5.02
N SER A 33 -14.59 4.76 -6.33
CA SER A 33 -13.61 4.17 -7.25
C SER A 33 -12.34 5.00 -7.35
N ALA A 34 -12.46 6.34 -7.40
CA ALA A 34 -11.30 7.23 -7.45
C ALA A 34 -10.43 7.12 -6.19
N ARG A 35 -11.04 6.98 -5.00
CA ARG A 35 -10.32 6.78 -3.74
C ARG A 35 -9.55 5.46 -3.73
N ALA A 36 -10.16 4.36 -4.19
CA ALA A 36 -9.48 3.07 -4.29
C ALA A 36 -8.22 3.17 -5.18
N LYS A 37 -8.35 3.73 -6.38
CA LYS A 37 -7.21 3.93 -7.30
C LYS A 37 -6.11 4.83 -6.70
N ALA A 38 -6.47 5.87 -5.97
CA ALA A 38 -5.51 6.74 -5.29
C ALA A 38 -4.77 6.01 -4.17
N ASN A 39 -5.47 5.14 -3.43
CA ASN A 39 -4.86 4.29 -2.42
C ASN A 39 -3.87 3.29 -3.05
N ASP A 40 -4.25 2.64 -4.13
CA ASP A 40 -3.39 1.69 -4.85
C ASP A 40 -2.12 2.37 -5.41
N ALA A 41 -2.26 3.59 -5.94
CA ALA A 41 -1.13 4.40 -6.38
C ALA A 41 -0.17 4.74 -5.23
N ARG A 42 -0.71 4.99 -4.03
CA ARG A 42 0.10 5.24 -2.83
C ARG A 42 0.82 3.98 -2.35
N VAL A 43 0.16 2.82 -2.34
CA VAL A 43 0.80 1.54 -2.00
C VAL A 43 1.98 1.26 -2.92
N ARG A 44 1.83 1.52 -4.23
CA ARG A 44 2.92 1.42 -5.21
C ARG A 44 4.12 2.29 -4.82
N THR A 45 3.89 3.56 -4.51
CA THR A 45 4.97 4.48 -4.13
C THR A 45 5.63 4.10 -2.80
N ASP A 46 4.85 3.55 -1.87
CA ASP A 46 5.34 3.10 -0.57
C ASP A 46 6.27 1.88 -0.71
N ILE A 47 5.89 0.89 -1.52
CA ILE A 47 6.72 -0.29 -1.82
C ILE A 47 8.02 0.12 -2.51
N ASP A 48 7.97 1.04 -3.48
CA ASP A 48 9.19 1.53 -4.14
C ASP A 48 10.15 2.23 -3.15
N ALA A 49 9.61 2.98 -2.20
CA ALA A 49 10.41 3.64 -1.16
C ALA A 49 11.07 2.62 -0.22
N ILE A 50 10.30 1.61 0.21
CA ILE A 50 10.81 0.52 1.05
C ILE A 50 11.87 -0.28 0.30
N ALA A 51 11.62 -0.67 -0.95
CA ALA A 51 12.53 -1.42 -1.80
C ALA A 51 13.89 -0.72 -1.94
N LYS A 52 13.88 0.58 -2.25
CA LYS A 52 15.11 1.40 -2.34
C LYS A 52 15.86 1.43 -1.02
N ALA A 53 15.16 1.58 0.10
CA ALA A 53 15.78 1.63 1.40
C ALA A 53 16.44 0.29 1.77
N ILE A 54 15.83 -0.85 1.42
CA ILE A 54 16.44 -2.16 1.65
C ILE A 54 17.63 -2.39 0.70
N GLN A 55 17.54 -1.96 -0.56
CA GLN A 55 18.69 -2.02 -1.48
C GLN A 55 19.88 -1.23 -0.92
N VAL A 56 19.67 0.00 -0.46
CA VAL A 56 20.75 0.80 0.15
C VAL A 56 21.28 0.11 1.41
N TYR A 57 20.40 -0.37 2.30
CA TYR A 57 20.80 -1.11 3.50
C TYR A 57 21.70 -2.31 3.16
N SER A 58 21.32 -3.11 2.16
CA SER A 58 22.05 -4.30 1.71
C SER A 58 23.43 -4.03 1.12
N THR A 59 23.69 -2.79 0.68
CA THR A 59 25.00 -2.38 0.15
C THR A 59 25.96 -1.86 1.22
N VAL A 60 25.43 -1.42 2.36
CA VAL A 60 26.22 -0.78 3.43
C VAL A 60 26.51 -1.77 4.56
N GLU A 61 25.51 -2.56 4.95
CA GLU A 61 25.61 -3.59 5.97
C GLU A 61 25.63 -4.95 5.27
N GLU A 62 26.64 -5.78 5.56
CA GLU A 62 26.67 -7.16 5.09
C GLU A 62 25.40 -7.85 5.60
N LEU A 63 24.54 -8.28 4.65
CA LEU A 63 23.19 -8.84 4.84
C LEU A 63 23.07 -9.97 5.89
N ALA A 64 24.21 -10.48 6.39
CA ALA A 64 24.33 -11.47 7.46
C ALA A 64 23.59 -11.10 8.76
N THR A 65 23.25 -9.83 9.00
CA THR A 65 22.46 -9.41 10.17
C THR A 65 20.94 -9.40 9.96
N VAL A 66 20.47 -9.62 8.72
CA VAL A 66 19.03 -9.74 8.42
C VAL A 66 18.54 -11.18 8.63
N ASP A 67 19.45 -12.17 8.52
CA ASP A 67 19.18 -13.61 8.62
C ASP A 67 18.76 -14.04 10.04
N ALA A 68 19.48 -13.56 11.07
CA ALA A 68 19.13 -13.82 12.47
C ALA A 68 17.88 -13.03 12.92
N ALA A 69 17.47 -12.03 12.13
CA ALA A 69 16.38 -11.15 12.47
C ALA A 69 15.04 -11.68 11.95
N ILE A 70 14.88 -12.03 10.67
CA ILE A 70 13.53 -12.29 10.15
C ILE A 70 12.95 -13.62 10.64
N GLY A 71 13.81 -14.59 10.99
CA GLY A 71 13.40 -15.89 11.52
C GLY A 71 12.64 -16.71 10.47
N THR A 72 12.86 -18.01 10.46
CA THR A 72 12.11 -18.99 9.67
C THR A 72 10.61 -19.10 10.04
N SER A 73 10.08 -18.15 10.80
CA SER A 73 8.66 -18.08 11.13
C SER A 73 7.97 -17.23 10.08
N GLY A 74 7.10 -17.85 9.28
CA GLY A 74 6.13 -17.19 8.41
C GLY A 74 5.08 -16.36 9.16
N ASP A 75 5.48 -15.65 10.22
CA ASP A 75 4.68 -14.66 10.95
C ASP A 75 5.05 -13.24 10.46
N PRO A 76 4.23 -12.65 9.58
CA PRO A 76 4.49 -11.35 8.95
C PRO A 76 4.57 -10.19 9.96
N THR A 77 4.08 -10.36 11.19
CA THR A 77 4.05 -9.33 12.24
C THR A 77 5.43 -9.11 12.87
N THR A 78 6.19 -10.19 13.06
CA THR A 78 7.53 -10.14 13.69
C THR A 78 8.61 -9.66 12.71
N SER A 79 8.46 -10.00 11.43
CA SER A 79 9.32 -9.55 10.34
C SER A 79 9.23 -8.02 10.14
N PHE A 80 8.02 -7.45 10.27
CA PHE A 80 7.79 -6.01 10.12
C PHE A 80 8.52 -5.17 11.18
N ALA A 81 8.42 -5.55 12.46
CA ALA A 81 9.04 -4.81 13.57
C ALA A 81 10.58 -4.74 13.46
N LYS A 82 11.18 -5.79 12.89
CA LYS A 82 12.64 -5.88 12.71
C LYS A 82 13.12 -5.09 11.51
N LEU A 83 12.39 -5.11 10.38
CA LEU A 83 12.63 -4.16 9.28
C LEU A 83 12.50 -2.71 9.77
N GLN A 84 11.51 -2.41 10.60
CA GLN A 84 11.36 -1.07 11.17
C GLN A 84 12.61 -0.66 11.97
N THR A 85 13.19 -1.57 12.74
CA THR A 85 14.41 -1.30 13.52
C THR A 85 15.65 -1.14 12.64
N ALA A 86 15.73 -1.89 11.52
CA ALA A 86 16.88 -1.85 10.62
C ALA A 86 16.87 -0.62 9.68
N LEU A 87 15.70 -0.24 9.17
CA LEU A 87 15.56 0.83 8.17
C LEU A 87 15.27 2.21 8.76
N VAL A 88 14.61 2.28 9.91
CA VAL A 88 14.24 3.54 10.56
C VAL A 88 15.18 3.80 11.73
N PRO A 89 15.76 5.01 11.89
CA PRO A 89 15.54 6.23 11.09
C PRO A 89 16.53 6.45 9.94
N THR A 90 17.54 5.59 9.79
CA THR A 90 18.72 5.86 8.95
C THR A 90 18.43 5.86 7.46
N TYR A 91 17.61 4.92 6.99
CA TYR A 91 17.31 4.72 5.57
C TYR A 91 15.88 5.15 5.20
N LEU A 92 15.00 5.27 6.21
CA LEU A 92 13.63 5.74 6.08
C LEU A 92 13.23 6.51 7.35
N ALA A 93 12.57 7.67 7.20
CA ALA A 93 12.11 8.44 8.37
C ALA A 93 11.01 7.73 9.18
N LYS A 94 10.17 6.94 8.50
CA LYS A 94 9.13 6.07 9.07
C LYS A 94 8.68 5.12 7.96
N ILE A 95 8.38 3.86 8.28
CA ILE A 95 7.71 2.96 7.32
C ILE A 95 6.33 3.56 6.94
N PRO A 96 6.04 3.75 5.64
CA PRO A 96 4.75 4.23 5.20
C PRO A 96 3.61 3.38 5.76
N THR A 97 2.59 4.04 6.29
CA THR A 97 1.39 3.38 6.75
C THR A 97 0.43 3.23 5.59
N HIS A 98 -0.07 2.02 5.40
CA HIS A 98 -1.00 1.72 4.33
C HIS A 98 -2.27 2.60 4.38
N PRO A 99 -2.76 3.09 3.24
CA PRO A 99 -3.82 4.10 3.18
C PRO A 99 -5.20 3.66 3.69
N VAL A 100 -5.49 2.36 3.73
CA VAL A 100 -6.74 1.84 4.33
C VAL A 100 -6.48 1.32 5.75
N ALA A 101 -7.39 1.67 6.67
CA ALA A 101 -7.27 1.41 8.10
C ALA A 101 -7.45 -0.06 8.49
N ASP A 102 -8.16 -0.85 7.68
CA ASP A 102 -8.65 -2.19 8.06
C ASP A 102 -7.93 -3.38 7.40
N ALA A 103 -6.87 -3.17 6.63
CA ALA A 103 -6.10 -4.31 6.13
C ALA A 103 -5.17 -4.85 7.25
N ASP A 104 -5.11 -6.14 7.49
CA ASP A 104 -4.01 -6.71 8.27
C ASP A 104 -3.70 -8.13 7.77
N PRO A 105 -2.45 -8.42 7.35
CA PRO A 105 -1.30 -7.51 7.30
C PRO A 105 -1.28 -6.65 6.01
N LYS A 106 -1.21 -5.33 6.18
CA LYS A 106 -1.20 -4.31 5.10
C LYS A 106 0.03 -4.36 4.19
N TYR A 107 1.18 -4.53 4.81
CA TYR A 107 2.47 -4.75 4.16
C TYR A 107 3.04 -6.01 4.79
N THR A 108 3.15 -7.09 4.02
CA THR A 108 3.77 -8.33 4.48
C THR A 108 5.22 -8.35 4.05
N TYR A 109 6.05 -8.94 4.90
CA TYR A 109 7.46 -9.16 4.64
C TYR A 109 7.71 -10.64 4.89
N ALA A 110 8.32 -11.32 3.92
CA ALA A 110 8.73 -12.70 4.04
C ALA A 110 10.21 -12.80 3.67
N ALA A 111 11.03 -13.39 4.53
CA ALA A 111 12.34 -13.87 4.11
C ALA A 111 12.12 -15.20 3.36
N GLY A 112 12.72 -15.32 2.18
CA GLY A 112 12.88 -16.58 1.47
C GLY A 112 14.12 -17.32 1.95
N ASP A 113 14.41 -18.45 1.31
CA ASP A 113 15.58 -19.26 1.63
C ASP A 113 16.89 -18.52 1.28
N THR A 114 17.98 -18.89 1.96
CA THR A 114 19.34 -18.53 1.53
C THR A 114 19.66 -19.28 0.25
N ASN A 115 20.09 -18.57 -0.79
CA ASN A 115 20.62 -19.25 -1.98
C ASN A 115 21.97 -19.91 -1.66
N THR A 116 22.42 -20.78 -2.56
CA THR A 116 23.74 -21.43 -2.52
C THR A 116 24.92 -20.47 -2.40
N ASP A 117 24.73 -19.20 -2.75
CA ASP A 117 25.75 -18.15 -2.67
C ASP A 117 25.76 -17.41 -1.32
N GLY A 118 24.97 -17.86 -0.34
CA GLY A 118 24.84 -17.20 0.98
C GLY A 118 24.04 -15.89 0.95
N VAL A 119 23.38 -15.58 -0.18
CA VAL A 119 22.53 -14.41 -0.35
C VAL A 119 21.07 -14.77 -0.03
N LEU A 120 20.47 -14.04 0.91
CA LEU A 120 19.06 -14.19 1.28
C LEU A 120 18.12 -13.70 0.19
N ASP A 121 17.13 -14.52 -0.13
CA ASP A 121 15.94 -14.07 -0.84
C ASP A 121 15.01 -13.36 0.16
N TYR A 122 14.37 -12.26 -0.24
CA TYR A 122 13.28 -11.69 0.55
C TYR A 122 12.22 -11.06 -0.34
N VAL A 123 10.99 -11.00 0.18
CA VAL A 123 9.89 -10.34 -0.48
C VAL A 123 9.20 -9.35 0.45
N VAL A 124 8.94 -8.15 -0.09
CA VAL A 124 8.02 -7.17 0.48
C VAL A 124 6.77 -7.15 -0.38
N PHE A 125 5.60 -7.37 0.20
CA PHE A 125 4.31 -7.31 -0.47
C PHE A 125 3.44 -6.21 0.14
N GLY A 126 2.77 -5.44 -0.71
CA GLY A 126 1.74 -4.47 -0.32
C GLY A 126 0.43 -4.83 -0.99
N ALA A 127 -0.60 -5.06 -0.17
CA ALA A 127 -1.95 -5.37 -0.67
C ALA A 127 -2.56 -4.17 -1.39
N LEU A 128 -3.27 -4.38 -2.50
CA LEU A 128 -4.06 -3.33 -3.13
C LEU A 128 -5.48 -3.29 -2.54
N SER A 129 -6.13 -2.14 -2.65
CA SER A 129 -7.50 -1.96 -2.15
C SER A 129 -8.55 -2.67 -3.02
N THR A 130 -8.19 -3.13 -4.22
CA THR A 130 -9.08 -3.75 -5.20
C THR A 130 -9.20 -5.27 -5.10
N GLY A 131 -8.40 -5.93 -4.25
CA GLY A 131 -8.45 -7.39 -4.05
C GLY A 131 -7.42 -7.83 -3.01
N SER A 132 -7.79 -8.80 -2.16
CA SER A 132 -6.94 -9.32 -1.07
C SER A 132 -5.65 -9.96 -1.55
N ASP A 133 -5.65 -10.48 -2.78
CA ASP A 133 -4.54 -11.26 -3.32
C ASP A 133 -3.70 -10.47 -4.31
N ASP A 134 -4.22 -9.41 -4.93
CA ASP A 134 -3.49 -8.58 -5.90
C ASP A 134 -2.66 -7.51 -5.19
N GLY A 135 -1.35 -7.53 -5.40
CA GLY A 135 -0.41 -6.66 -4.71
C GLY A 135 0.73 -6.14 -5.59
N LYS A 136 1.52 -5.25 -5.00
CA LYS A 136 2.87 -4.96 -5.50
C LYS A 136 3.89 -5.68 -4.64
N CYS A 137 4.83 -6.33 -5.30
CA CYS A 137 5.94 -6.98 -4.63
C CYS A 137 7.27 -6.39 -5.04
N PHE A 138 8.15 -6.36 -4.06
CA PHE A 138 9.57 -6.26 -4.27
C PHE A 138 10.23 -7.55 -3.84
N ILE A 139 10.85 -8.29 -4.77
CA ILE A 139 11.56 -9.54 -4.52
C ILE A 139 13.04 -9.29 -4.73
N MET A 140 13.87 -9.68 -3.78
CA MET A 140 15.27 -9.93 -4.04
C MET A 140 15.49 -11.43 -4.15
N LYS A 141 16.09 -11.84 -5.27
CA LYS A 141 16.41 -13.22 -5.58
C LYS A 141 17.83 -13.35 -6.11
N ASN A 142 18.69 -14.14 -5.47
CA ASN A 142 20.08 -14.37 -5.90
C ASN A 142 20.85 -13.06 -6.20
N GLY A 143 20.71 -12.04 -5.33
CA GLY A 143 21.35 -10.73 -5.51
C GLY A 143 20.76 -9.86 -6.63
N SER A 144 19.75 -10.35 -7.35
CA SER A 144 18.97 -9.57 -8.31
C SER A 144 17.68 -9.08 -7.66
N SER A 145 17.22 -7.87 -8.03
CA SER A 145 16.01 -7.29 -7.48
C SER A 145 14.94 -7.11 -8.55
N PHE A 146 13.70 -7.45 -8.20
CA PHE A 146 12.51 -7.39 -9.04
C PHE A 146 11.48 -6.52 -8.31
N VAL A 147 10.85 -5.59 -9.04
CA VAL A 147 9.64 -4.88 -8.58
C VAL A 147 8.55 -5.18 -9.60
N GLY A 148 7.40 -5.69 -9.17
CA GLY A 148 6.34 -6.08 -10.07
C GLY A 148 4.97 -6.20 -9.42
N ASP A 149 3.95 -6.43 -10.25
CA ASP A 149 2.65 -6.92 -9.78
C ASP A 149 2.81 -8.40 -9.38
N CYS A 150 2.23 -8.77 -8.25
CA CYS A 150 2.33 -10.11 -7.68
C CYS A 150 1.04 -10.47 -6.95
N VAL A 151 0.87 -11.77 -6.68
CA VAL A 151 -0.19 -12.23 -5.79
C VAL A 151 0.35 -12.78 -4.48
N ALA A 152 -0.39 -12.57 -3.38
CA ALA A 152 0.04 -12.97 -2.03
C ALA A 152 0.45 -14.45 -1.95
N GLU A 153 -0.29 -15.35 -2.61
CA GLU A 153 -0.02 -16.80 -2.61
C GLU A 153 1.24 -17.25 -3.37
N THR A 154 1.68 -16.49 -4.38
CA THR A 154 2.89 -16.86 -5.18
C THR A 154 4.18 -16.31 -4.57
N THR A 155 4.05 -15.58 -3.46
CA THR A 155 5.14 -14.83 -2.86
C THR A 155 5.79 -15.56 -1.66
N ILE A 156 5.09 -16.56 -1.11
CA ILE A 156 5.46 -17.29 0.12
C ILE A 156 5.86 -18.76 -0.18
N LYS A 157 5.86 -19.18 -1.44
CA LYS A 157 6.28 -20.54 -1.88
C LYS A 157 7.54 -20.47 -2.72
#